data_AF-A0A845XWQ3-F1
#
_entry.id   AF-A0A845XWQ3-F1
#
_cell.length_a   1.000
_cell.length_b   1.000
_cell.length_c   1.000
_cell.angle_alpha   90.00
_cell.angle_beta   90.00
_cell.angle_gamma   90.00
#
_symmetry.space_group_name_H-M   'P 1'
#
loop_
_entity.id
_entity.type
_entity.pdbx_description
1 polymer ?
#
loop_
_entity_poly.entity_id
_entity_poly.type
_entity_poly.pdbx_seq_one_letter_code
_entity_poly.pdbx_strand_id
1 'polypeptide(L)'
;MAMADNTSDSQVDFLLEVLQAIADSNGDQQVVEKLLEANIDKLNQTLAEKLRDWATSKLAEAEAGEATSLAANIVEFSKIVAKLPLGDKASNREIAITGYEVALTVYTREAFPFDWGLTQRNLGNAYLNRITGQKAENLEKAIACYQLTLEVRTREGFPVEWAETQYNLGLAYSQRRKGQKAENLEEAIACYKLALGVRTREEFPVEWAKTQYNLGLAYSQRRKGQKAENLEESIACYQEALRVKKNEAFPRDWANTQNNLGNAYSNRIKGEKAQNIEQAIACFQQALRVRTFEAFPIEWAQTQNNLGNAYINRIKGEKAQNIEQAIACYQQALIVTTFEAFPIDWARTQNNLGAAYGKRIKG
;
A
#
# COMPACT_ATOMS: atom_id res chain seq x y z
N MET A 1 33.98 18.22 -43.30
CA MET A 1 34.60 17.61 -42.10
C MET A 1 34.34 18.57 -40.95
N ALA A 2 33.16 18.46 -40.35
CA ALA A 2 32.80 19.17 -39.12
C ALA A 2 32.70 18.07 -38.06
N MET A 3 33.55 18.16 -37.04
CA MET A 3 33.55 17.21 -35.93
C MET A 3 32.23 17.34 -35.20
N ALA A 4 31.47 16.25 -35.14
CA ALA A 4 30.36 16.12 -34.22
C ALA A 4 30.94 16.17 -32.81
N ASP A 5 30.46 17.11 -32.02
CA ASP A 5 30.89 17.40 -30.66
C ASP A 5 30.50 16.22 -29.76
N ASN A 6 31.45 15.31 -29.54
CA ASN A 6 31.29 14.07 -28.80
C ASN A 6 31.53 14.32 -27.30
N THR A 7 30.71 15.19 -26.70
CA THR A 7 30.64 15.29 -25.23
C THR A 7 29.68 14.22 -24.75
N SER A 8 30.24 13.12 -24.26
CA SER A 8 29.45 12.06 -23.67
C SER A 8 28.66 12.58 -22.47
N ASP A 9 27.36 12.38 -22.50
CA ASP A 9 26.50 12.72 -21.37
C ASP A 9 26.74 11.70 -20.27
N SER A 10 27.30 12.15 -19.13
CA SER A 10 27.63 11.29 -17.99
C SER A 10 26.46 10.41 -17.49
N GLN A 11 25.21 10.82 -17.76
CA GLN A 11 24.02 10.02 -17.45
C GLN A 11 23.82 8.87 -18.44
N VAL A 12 24.09 9.11 -19.73
CA VAL A 12 24.02 8.08 -20.76
C VAL A 12 25.16 7.09 -20.59
N ASP A 13 26.38 7.55 -20.28
CA ASP A 13 27.51 6.65 -19.97
C ASP A 13 27.18 5.71 -18.81
N PHE A 14 26.64 6.26 -17.73
CA PHE A 14 26.21 5.48 -16.57
C PHE A 14 25.08 4.50 -16.92
N LEU A 15 24.09 4.93 -17.69
CA LEU A 15 23.02 4.04 -18.15
C LEU A 15 23.57 2.86 -18.95
N LEU A 16 24.49 3.12 -19.88
CA LEU A 16 25.13 2.09 -20.69
C LEU A 16 25.97 1.13 -19.84
N GLU A 17 26.73 1.65 -18.88
CA GLU A 17 27.50 0.85 -17.93
C GLU A 17 26.59 -0.11 -17.14
N VAL A 18 25.44 0.38 -16.66
CA VAL A 18 24.47 -0.44 -15.93
C VAL A 18 23.83 -1.50 -16.81
N LEU A 19 23.40 -1.14 -18.03
CA LEU A 19 22.78 -2.10 -18.96
C LEU A 19 23.78 -3.17 -19.41
N GLN A 20 25.05 -2.80 -19.59
CA GLN A 20 26.12 -3.75 -19.87
C GLN A 20 26.36 -4.68 -18.67
N ALA A 21 26.42 -4.14 -17.45
CA ALA A 21 26.56 -4.95 -16.24
C ALA A 21 25.40 -5.95 -16.08
N ILE A 22 24.17 -5.56 -16.42
CA ILE A 22 23.01 -6.47 -16.45
C ILE A 22 23.23 -7.57 -17.49
N ALA A 23 23.65 -7.23 -18.71
CA ALA A 23 23.89 -8.20 -19.76
C ALA A 23 24.99 -9.20 -19.37
N ASP A 24 26.12 -8.72 -18.86
CA ASP A 24 27.30 -9.54 -18.50
C ASP A 24 27.04 -10.45 -17.30
N SER A 25 26.23 -9.99 -16.35
CA SER A 25 25.89 -10.74 -15.13
C SER A 25 24.62 -11.60 -15.27
N ASN A 26 23.97 -11.60 -16.43
CA ASN A 26 22.63 -12.16 -16.62
C ASN A 26 21.61 -11.64 -15.59
N GLY A 27 21.68 -10.34 -15.27
CA GLY A 27 20.78 -9.67 -14.34
C GLY A 27 21.02 -10.00 -12.87
N ASP A 28 22.26 -10.28 -12.46
CA ASP A 28 22.60 -10.46 -11.05
C ASP A 28 22.30 -9.18 -10.27
N GLN A 29 21.30 -9.26 -9.39
CA GLN A 29 20.82 -8.12 -8.62
C GLN A 29 21.93 -7.48 -7.77
N GLN A 30 22.82 -8.26 -7.17
CA GLN A 30 23.87 -7.72 -6.29
C GLN A 30 24.95 -6.97 -7.07
N VAL A 31 25.29 -7.44 -8.27
CA VAL A 31 26.27 -6.78 -9.14
C VAL A 31 25.75 -5.40 -9.53
N VAL A 32 24.49 -5.34 -9.96
CA VAL A 32 23.86 -4.10 -10.41
C VAL A 32 23.62 -3.17 -9.23
N GLU A 33 23.09 -3.65 -8.11
CA GLU A 33 22.85 -2.81 -6.92
C GLU A 33 24.12 -2.11 -6.44
N LYS A 34 25.26 -2.82 -6.38
CA LYS A 34 26.55 -2.18 -6.01
C LYS A 34 26.94 -1.05 -6.95
N LEU A 35 26.72 -1.22 -8.25
CA LEU A 35 27.00 -0.19 -9.25
C LEU A 35 26.07 1.02 -9.08
N LEU A 36 24.77 0.77 -8.83
CA LEU A 36 23.79 1.83 -8.54
C LEU A 36 24.12 2.58 -7.25
N GLU A 37 24.52 1.87 -6.20
CA GLU A 37 24.92 2.44 -4.91
C GLU A 37 26.14 3.36 -5.04
N ALA A 38 27.11 2.97 -5.85
CA ALA A 38 28.30 3.78 -6.13
C ALA A 38 28.00 5.05 -6.95
N ASN A 39 26.83 5.13 -7.59
CA ASN A 39 26.42 6.21 -8.49
C ASN A 39 25.04 6.79 -8.10
N ILE A 40 24.71 6.81 -6.82
CA ILE A 40 23.41 7.27 -6.31
C ILE A 40 23.05 8.69 -6.76
N ASP A 41 24.04 9.56 -6.93
CA ASP A 41 23.87 10.93 -7.41
C ASP A 41 23.29 11.01 -8.83
N LYS A 42 23.52 9.97 -9.64
CA LYS A 42 23.00 9.85 -11.00
C LYS A 42 21.57 9.34 -11.06
N LEU A 43 21.05 8.70 -9.99
CA LEU A 43 19.67 8.22 -9.89
C LEU A 43 18.68 9.35 -9.64
N ASN A 44 18.50 10.20 -10.64
CA ASN A 44 17.70 11.42 -10.58
C ASN A 44 16.77 11.53 -11.81
N GLN A 45 15.98 12.60 -11.85
CA GLN A 45 15.03 12.84 -12.94
C GLN A 45 15.69 12.92 -14.32
N THR A 46 16.90 13.48 -14.42
CA THR A 46 17.63 13.58 -15.70
C THR A 46 17.95 12.19 -16.25
N LEU A 47 18.28 11.21 -15.41
CA LEU A 47 18.48 9.84 -15.87
C LEU A 47 17.21 9.23 -16.47
N ALA A 48 16.03 9.53 -15.90
CA ALA A 48 14.76 9.07 -16.49
C ALA A 48 14.54 9.69 -17.88
N GLU A 49 14.79 10.99 -18.04
CA GLU A 49 14.68 11.68 -19.33
C GLU A 49 15.66 11.09 -20.36
N LYS A 50 16.92 10.89 -19.97
CA LYS A 50 17.96 10.31 -20.83
C LYS A 50 17.68 8.86 -21.19
N LEU A 51 17.20 8.06 -20.25
CA LEU A 51 16.72 6.70 -20.51
C LEU A 51 15.62 6.71 -21.57
N ARG A 52 14.63 7.60 -21.47
CA ARG A 52 13.55 7.70 -22.46
C ARG A 52 14.09 8.00 -23.84
N ASP A 53 14.87 9.07 -23.97
CA ASP A 53 15.34 9.55 -25.27
C ASP A 53 16.27 8.53 -25.93
N TRP A 54 17.25 8.03 -25.19
CA TRP A 54 18.22 7.06 -25.68
C TRP A 54 17.55 5.73 -26.05
N ALA A 55 16.74 5.15 -25.16
CA ALA A 55 16.16 3.83 -25.39
C ALA A 55 15.10 3.86 -26.50
N THR A 56 14.30 4.92 -26.61
CA THR A 56 13.32 5.04 -27.70
C THR A 56 14.02 5.11 -29.07
N SER A 57 15.08 5.91 -29.19
CA SER A 57 15.88 5.99 -30.42
C SER A 57 16.54 4.66 -30.74
N LYS A 58 17.18 4.01 -29.74
CA LYS A 58 17.89 2.75 -29.97
C LYS A 58 16.99 1.58 -30.31
N LEU A 59 15.84 1.46 -29.65
CA LEU A 59 14.88 0.39 -29.94
C LEU A 59 14.22 0.55 -31.33
N ALA A 60 14.08 1.78 -31.83
CA ALA A 60 13.56 2.03 -33.17
C ALA A 60 14.55 1.66 -34.29
N GLU A 61 15.86 1.73 -34.02
CA GLU A 61 16.93 1.40 -34.97
C GLU A 61 17.36 -0.08 -34.93
N ALA A 62 17.12 -0.76 -33.80
CA ALA A 62 17.59 -2.11 -33.55
C ALA A 62 16.82 -3.18 -34.34
N GLU A 63 17.51 -4.25 -34.74
CA GLU A 63 16.84 -5.44 -35.26
C GLU A 63 15.99 -6.11 -34.16
N ALA A 64 14.96 -6.87 -34.55
CA ALA A 64 13.98 -7.41 -33.61
C ALA A 64 14.60 -8.21 -32.43
N GLY A 65 15.65 -9.01 -32.68
CA GLY A 65 16.33 -9.77 -31.63
C GLY A 65 17.13 -8.88 -30.66
N GLU A 66 17.78 -7.85 -31.18
CA GLU A 66 18.53 -6.87 -30.39
C GLU A 66 17.57 -6.00 -29.57
N ALA A 67 16.48 -5.53 -30.17
CA ALA A 67 15.44 -4.76 -29.50
C ALA A 67 14.82 -5.55 -28.34
N THR A 68 14.57 -6.85 -28.54
CA THR A 68 14.04 -7.74 -27.50
C THR A 68 15.02 -7.90 -26.35
N SER A 69 16.31 -8.10 -26.64
CA SER A 69 17.35 -8.27 -25.63
C SER A 69 17.59 -6.98 -24.84
N LEU A 70 17.60 -5.83 -25.52
CA LEU A 70 17.72 -4.53 -24.88
C LEU A 70 16.50 -4.21 -24.01
N ALA A 71 15.28 -4.49 -24.49
CA ALA A 71 14.06 -4.34 -23.68
C ALA A 71 14.11 -5.18 -22.40
N ALA A 72 14.65 -6.41 -22.47
CA ALA A 72 14.83 -7.27 -21.30
C ALA A 72 15.75 -6.62 -20.25
N ASN A 73 16.90 -6.10 -20.70
CA ASN A 73 17.86 -5.42 -19.82
C ASN A 73 17.26 -4.15 -19.19
N ILE A 74 16.48 -3.37 -19.96
CA ILE A 74 15.78 -2.19 -19.45
C ILE A 74 14.73 -2.56 -18.40
N VAL A 75 13.97 -3.66 -18.61
CA VAL A 75 13.01 -4.15 -17.61
C VAL A 75 13.72 -4.59 -16.34
N GLU A 76 14.86 -5.28 -16.45
CA GLU A 76 15.63 -5.71 -15.27
C GLU A 76 16.19 -4.52 -14.49
N PHE A 77 16.80 -3.55 -15.19
CA PHE A 77 17.23 -2.29 -14.60
C PHE A 77 16.09 -1.60 -13.84
N SER A 78 14.93 -1.49 -14.48
CA SER A 78 13.74 -0.85 -13.90
C SER A 78 13.22 -1.60 -12.66
N LYS A 79 13.29 -2.93 -12.64
CA LYS A 79 12.92 -3.76 -11.47
C LYS A 79 13.84 -3.50 -10.29
N ILE A 80 15.15 -3.41 -10.53
CA ILE A 80 16.17 -3.20 -9.50
C ILE A 80 16.03 -1.78 -8.94
N VAL A 81 16.01 -0.76 -9.80
CA VAL A 81 15.84 0.65 -9.38
C VAL A 81 14.53 0.87 -8.60
N ALA A 82 13.43 0.22 -9.01
CA ALA A 82 12.16 0.31 -8.29
C ALA A 82 12.23 -0.23 -6.84
N LYS A 83 13.11 -1.19 -6.56
CA LYS A 83 13.26 -1.78 -5.23
C LYS A 83 14.38 -1.15 -4.40
N LEU A 84 15.25 -0.37 -5.02
CA LEU A 84 16.41 0.23 -4.36
C LEU A 84 15.99 1.11 -3.16
N PRO A 85 16.50 0.85 -1.94
CA PRO A 85 16.13 1.61 -0.76
C PRO A 85 16.84 2.96 -0.67
N LEU A 86 17.96 3.10 -1.38
CA LEU A 86 18.85 4.26 -1.39
C LEU A 86 18.53 5.21 -2.55
N GLY A 87 19.02 6.46 -2.44
CA GLY A 87 18.73 7.53 -3.39
C GLY A 87 17.36 8.19 -3.19
N ASP A 88 17.00 9.10 -4.11
CA ASP A 88 15.69 9.72 -4.10
C ASP A 88 14.62 8.75 -4.60
N LYS A 89 13.72 8.35 -3.69
CA LYS A 89 12.66 7.38 -4.00
C LYS A 89 11.73 7.87 -5.10
N ALA A 90 11.50 9.18 -5.21
CA ALA A 90 10.65 9.72 -6.26
C ALA A 90 11.30 9.51 -7.64
N SER A 91 12.58 9.88 -7.77
CA SER A 91 13.38 9.68 -8.98
C SER A 91 13.48 8.20 -9.37
N ASN A 92 13.76 7.30 -8.42
CA ASN A 92 13.81 5.86 -8.69
C ASN A 92 12.48 5.33 -9.28
N ARG A 93 11.33 5.87 -8.83
CA ARG A 93 10.02 5.49 -9.40
C ARG A 93 9.86 6.01 -10.83
N GLU A 94 10.29 7.25 -11.12
CA GLU A 94 10.21 7.81 -12.48
C GLU A 94 11.11 7.07 -13.47
N ILE A 95 12.33 6.69 -13.05
CA ILE A 95 13.25 5.89 -13.86
C ILE A 95 12.61 4.54 -14.20
N ALA A 96 12.08 3.83 -13.20
CA ALA A 96 11.44 2.53 -13.42
C ALA A 96 10.20 2.64 -14.31
N ILE A 97 9.33 3.64 -14.09
CA ILE A 97 8.16 3.90 -14.95
C ILE A 97 8.62 4.10 -16.39
N THR A 98 9.63 4.93 -16.61
CA THR A 98 10.15 5.21 -17.95
C THR A 98 10.68 3.95 -18.63
N GLY A 99 11.49 3.15 -17.93
CA GLY A 99 12.04 1.94 -18.52
C GLY A 99 10.95 0.91 -18.87
N TYR A 100 9.93 0.74 -18.01
CA TYR A 100 8.80 -0.12 -18.36
C TYR A 100 7.97 0.42 -19.54
N GLU A 101 7.72 1.74 -19.61
CA GLU A 101 7.01 2.37 -20.73
C GLU A 101 7.75 2.15 -22.05
N VAL A 102 9.07 2.32 -22.06
CA VAL A 102 9.89 2.12 -23.25
C VAL A 102 9.97 0.63 -23.62
N ALA A 103 10.15 -0.28 -22.66
CA ALA A 103 10.15 -1.72 -22.94
C ALA A 103 8.81 -2.21 -23.54
N LEU A 104 7.68 -1.61 -23.15
CA LEU A 104 6.35 -1.91 -23.72
C LEU A 104 6.17 -1.47 -25.18
N THR A 105 7.11 -0.71 -25.75
CA THR A 105 7.15 -0.46 -27.20
C THR A 105 7.64 -1.67 -28.01
N VAL A 106 8.37 -2.58 -27.35
CA VAL A 106 8.90 -3.82 -27.95
C VAL A 106 8.05 -5.01 -27.51
N TYR A 107 7.82 -5.14 -26.21
CA TYR A 107 6.93 -6.15 -25.67
C TYR A 107 5.49 -5.75 -25.96
N THR A 108 4.94 -6.22 -27.08
CA THR A 108 3.52 -6.07 -27.40
C THR A 108 2.75 -7.31 -26.94
N ARG A 109 1.42 -7.17 -26.79
CA ARG A 109 0.56 -8.30 -26.41
C ARG A 109 0.64 -9.44 -27.44
N GLU A 110 0.74 -9.10 -28.71
CA GLU A 110 0.71 -10.05 -29.83
C GLU A 110 2.04 -10.82 -29.95
N ALA A 111 3.17 -10.12 -29.82
CA ALA A 111 4.49 -10.72 -29.99
C ALA A 111 5.02 -11.38 -28.71
N PHE A 112 4.77 -10.77 -27.55
CA PHE A 112 5.33 -11.19 -26.26
C PHE A 112 4.28 -11.12 -25.14
N PRO A 113 3.18 -11.90 -25.21
CA PRO A 113 2.06 -11.77 -24.27
C PRO A 113 2.49 -11.89 -22.80
N PHE A 114 3.47 -12.75 -22.49
CA PHE A 114 3.94 -12.97 -21.13
C PHE A 114 4.82 -11.82 -20.62
N ASP A 115 5.82 -11.39 -21.40
CA ASP A 115 6.70 -10.28 -21.03
C ASP A 115 5.94 -8.94 -21.00
N TRP A 116 5.00 -8.75 -21.92
CA TRP A 116 4.08 -7.61 -21.91
C TRP A 116 3.25 -7.62 -20.63
N GLY A 117 2.61 -8.74 -20.27
CA GLY A 117 1.85 -8.85 -19.02
C GLY A 117 2.72 -8.66 -17.77
N LEU A 118 3.97 -9.13 -17.76
CA LEU A 118 4.92 -8.88 -16.67
C LEU A 118 5.24 -7.40 -16.53
N THR A 119 5.56 -6.77 -17.65
CA THR A 119 5.97 -5.36 -17.70
C THR A 119 4.80 -4.45 -17.36
N GLN A 120 3.59 -4.75 -17.82
CA GLN A 120 2.36 -4.06 -17.41
C GLN A 120 2.13 -4.15 -15.90
N ARG A 121 2.26 -5.34 -15.29
CA ARG A 121 2.11 -5.49 -13.83
C ARG A 121 3.13 -4.64 -13.08
N ASN A 122 4.39 -4.65 -13.53
CA ASN A 122 5.47 -3.88 -12.93
C ASN A 122 5.23 -2.36 -13.06
N LEU A 123 4.77 -1.92 -14.22
CA LEU A 123 4.37 -0.53 -14.47
C LEU A 123 3.18 -0.13 -13.59
N GLY A 124 2.19 -1.00 -13.44
CA GLY A 124 1.06 -0.79 -12.54
C GLY A 124 1.49 -0.64 -11.09
N ASN A 125 2.42 -1.48 -10.63
CA ASN A 125 3.03 -1.37 -9.29
C ASN A 125 3.80 -0.06 -9.13
N ALA A 126 4.54 0.37 -10.15
CA ALA A 126 5.29 1.61 -10.13
C ALA A 126 4.35 2.83 -10.05
N TYR A 127 3.26 2.83 -10.83
CA TYR A 127 2.23 3.86 -10.77
C TYR A 127 1.47 3.90 -9.45
N LEU A 128 1.10 2.73 -8.89
CA LEU A 128 0.44 2.64 -7.59
C LEU A 128 1.27 3.28 -6.47
N ASN A 129 2.60 3.17 -6.56
CA ASN A 129 3.55 3.67 -5.56
C ASN A 129 4.25 4.97 -5.99
N ARG A 130 3.80 5.62 -7.08
CA ARG A 130 4.43 6.84 -7.60
C ARG A 130 4.19 8.01 -6.65
N ILE A 131 5.27 8.70 -6.29
CA ILE A 131 5.27 9.81 -5.34
C ILE A 131 4.92 11.13 -6.04
N THR A 132 5.38 11.30 -7.28
CA THR A 132 5.14 12.52 -8.07
C THR A 132 3.83 12.47 -8.85
N GLY A 133 3.42 13.63 -9.38
CA GLY A 133 2.21 13.76 -10.19
C GLY A 133 0.91 13.68 -9.38
N GLN A 134 -0.22 13.70 -10.09
CA GLN A 134 -1.52 13.64 -9.44
C GLN A 134 -1.84 12.21 -9.02
N LYS A 135 -1.99 11.97 -7.70
CA LYS A 135 -2.33 10.64 -7.15
C LYS A 135 -3.55 9.99 -7.83
N ALA A 136 -4.56 10.79 -8.19
CA ALA A 136 -5.75 10.28 -8.86
C ALA A 136 -5.43 9.72 -10.26
N GLU A 137 -4.56 10.37 -11.03
CA GLU A 137 -4.16 9.91 -12.37
C GLU A 137 -3.24 8.70 -12.29
N ASN A 138 -2.30 8.69 -11.35
CA ASN A 138 -1.43 7.55 -11.10
C ASN A 138 -2.25 6.27 -10.79
N LEU A 139 -3.32 6.41 -10.00
CA LEU A 139 -4.21 5.28 -9.71
C LEU A 139 -4.96 4.78 -10.95
N GLU A 140 -5.44 5.67 -11.83
CA GLU A 140 -6.08 5.22 -13.09
C GLU A 140 -5.10 4.48 -13.98
N LYS A 141 -3.85 4.96 -14.10
CA LYS A 141 -2.81 4.27 -14.86
C LYS A 141 -2.48 2.90 -14.26
N ALA A 142 -2.37 2.80 -12.93
CA ALA A 142 -2.15 1.54 -12.25
C ALA A 142 -3.29 0.53 -12.51
N ILE A 143 -4.54 0.98 -12.41
CA ILE A 143 -5.73 0.16 -12.69
C ILE A 143 -5.69 -0.36 -14.13
N ALA A 144 -5.44 0.52 -15.11
CA ALA A 144 -5.34 0.12 -16.52
C ALA A 144 -4.26 -0.95 -16.75
N CYS A 145 -3.06 -0.74 -16.20
CA CYS A 145 -1.97 -1.71 -16.29
C CYS A 145 -2.31 -3.07 -15.67
N TYR A 146 -2.98 -3.10 -14.51
CA TYR A 146 -3.41 -4.37 -13.91
C TYR A 146 -4.52 -5.06 -14.70
N GLN A 147 -5.48 -4.31 -15.25
CA GLN A 147 -6.51 -4.86 -16.13
C GLN A 147 -5.89 -5.51 -17.36
N LEU A 148 -4.97 -4.80 -18.03
CA LEU A 148 -4.21 -5.32 -19.17
C LEU A 148 -3.42 -6.60 -18.81
N THR A 149 -2.78 -6.63 -17.65
CA THR A 149 -2.07 -7.82 -17.15
C THR A 149 -3.00 -9.04 -17.04
N LEU A 150 -4.22 -8.83 -16.54
CA LEU A 150 -5.21 -9.90 -16.32
C LEU A 150 -5.81 -10.46 -17.62
N GLU A 151 -5.59 -9.81 -18.76
CA GLU A 151 -6.02 -10.33 -20.07
C GLU A 151 -5.13 -11.46 -20.60
N VAL A 152 -3.89 -11.55 -20.11
CA VAL A 152 -2.90 -12.57 -20.53
C VAL A 152 -2.51 -13.50 -19.38
N ARG A 153 -2.49 -13.00 -18.14
CA ARG A 153 -2.34 -13.83 -16.95
C ARG A 153 -3.71 -14.22 -16.43
N THR A 154 -4.13 -15.44 -16.71
CA THR A 154 -5.36 -16.01 -16.16
C THR A 154 -5.09 -16.77 -14.88
N ARG A 155 -6.15 -17.09 -14.12
CA ARG A 155 -6.05 -17.87 -12.89
C ARG A 155 -5.51 -19.28 -13.15
N GLU A 156 -5.83 -19.87 -14.28
CA GLU A 156 -5.46 -21.25 -14.65
C GLU A 156 -3.99 -21.33 -15.06
N GLY A 157 -3.48 -20.33 -15.79
CA GLY A 157 -2.10 -20.32 -16.27
C GLY A 157 -1.09 -19.83 -15.23
N PHE A 158 -1.48 -18.81 -14.44
CA PHE A 158 -0.57 -18.11 -13.53
C PHE A 158 -1.28 -17.78 -12.22
N PRO A 159 -1.71 -18.78 -11.43
CA PRO A 159 -2.59 -18.57 -10.28
C PRO A 159 -2.02 -17.56 -9.28
N VAL A 160 -0.72 -17.65 -8.96
CA VAL A 160 -0.06 -16.83 -7.94
C VAL A 160 0.06 -15.37 -8.41
N GLU A 161 0.58 -15.14 -9.62
CA GLU A 161 0.75 -13.81 -10.21
C GLU A 161 -0.59 -13.16 -10.52
N TRP A 162 -1.58 -13.94 -10.95
CA TRP A 162 -2.96 -13.49 -11.12
C TRP A 162 -3.53 -13.00 -9.78
N ALA A 163 -3.37 -13.77 -8.71
CA ALA A 163 -3.84 -13.38 -7.38
C ALA A 163 -3.12 -12.15 -6.82
N GLU A 164 -1.82 -12.00 -7.10
CA GLU A 164 -1.07 -10.78 -6.78
C GLU A 164 -1.61 -9.56 -7.54
N THR A 165 -1.88 -9.73 -8.82
CA THR A 165 -2.44 -8.67 -9.67
C THR A 165 -3.84 -8.27 -9.20
N GLN A 166 -4.69 -9.25 -8.87
CA GLN A 166 -6.01 -8.99 -8.27
C GLN A 166 -5.90 -8.22 -6.95
N TYR A 167 -4.98 -8.63 -6.07
CA TYR A 167 -4.77 -7.91 -4.81
C TYR A 167 -4.33 -6.45 -5.04
N ASN A 168 -3.39 -6.20 -5.97
CA ASN A 168 -2.92 -4.84 -6.25
C ASN A 168 -3.98 -3.99 -6.96
N LEU A 169 -4.81 -4.60 -7.82
CA LEU A 169 -5.98 -3.96 -8.41
C LEU A 169 -7.00 -3.58 -7.34
N GLY A 170 -7.25 -4.46 -6.36
CA GLY A 170 -8.11 -4.17 -5.22
C GLY A 170 -7.59 -3.01 -4.36
N LEU A 171 -6.28 -2.94 -4.14
CA LEU A 171 -5.63 -1.80 -3.48
C LEU A 171 -5.87 -0.50 -4.26
N ALA A 172 -5.66 -0.52 -5.57
CA ALA A 172 -5.83 0.65 -6.42
C ALA A 172 -7.29 1.15 -6.39
N TYR A 173 -8.26 0.25 -6.53
CA TYR A 173 -9.69 0.58 -6.41
C TYR A 173 -10.05 1.15 -5.03
N SER A 174 -9.53 0.57 -3.94
CA SER A 174 -9.82 1.07 -2.59
C SER A 174 -9.33 2.50 -2.35
N GLN A 175 -8.29 2.94 -3.09
CA GLN A 175 -7.71 4.28 -3.00
C GLN A 175 -8.23 5.23 -4.08
N ARG A 176 -8.97 4.73 -5.08
CA ARG A 176 -9.43 5.47 -6.25
C ARG A 176 -10.42 6.57 -5.85
N ARG A 177 -10.08 7.81 -6.22
CA ARG A 177 -10.91 9.01 -5.97
C ARG A 177 -11.88 9.34 -7.09
N LYS A 178 -11.58 8.94 -8.32
CA LYS A 178 -12.49 9.13 -9.47
C LYS A 178 -13.62 8.10 -9.42
N GLY A 179 -14.77 8.46 -9.99
CA GLY A 179 -15.98 7.62 -9.95
C GLY A 179 -16.66 7.61 -8.58
N GLN A 180 -17.65 6.74 -8.41
CA GLN A 180 -18.38 6.65 -7.15
C GLN A 180 -17.58 5.83 -6.14
N LYS A 181 -17.29 6.41 -4.97
CA LYS A 181 -16.57 5.73 -3.88
C LYS A 181 -17.18 4.38 -3.50
N ALA A 182 -18.52 4.27 -3.54
CA ALA A 182 -19.20 3.03 -3.20
C ALA A 182 -18.95 1.93 -4.24
N GLU A 183 -18.89 2.26 -5.53
CA GLU A 183 -18.64 1.30 -6.61
C GLU A 183 -17.18 0.84 -6.60
N ASN A 184 -16.23 1.78 -6.48
CA ASN A 184 -14.80 1.46 -6.34
C ASN A 184 -14.55 0.49 -5.17
N LEU A 185 -15.31 0.63 -4.08
CA LEU A 185 -15.16 -0.26 -2.94
C LEU A 185 -15.71 -1.67 -3.19
N GLU A 186 -16.78 -1.81 -3.99
CA GLU A 186 -17.24 -3.14 -4.42
C GLU A 186 -16.22 -3.82 -5.34
N GLU A 187 -15.61 -3.08 -6.27
CA GLU A 187 -14.55 -3.59 -7.12
C GLU A 187 -13.34 -4.05 -6.29
N ALA A 188 -12.95 -3.28 -5.28
CA ALA A 188 -11.89 -3.66 -4.36
C ALA A 188 -12.21 -4.97 -3.61
N ILE A 189 -13.44 -5.10 -3.09
CA ILE A 189 -13.91 -6.32 -2.41
C ILE A 189 -13.89 -7.52 -3.34
N ALA A 190 -14.37 -7.37 -4.59
CA ALA A 190 -14.35 -8.42 -5.59
C ALA A 190 -12.92 -8.88 -5.88
N CYS A 191 -12.00 -7.94 -6.12
CA CYS A 191 -10.59 -8.22 -6.37
C CYS A 191 -9.92 -8.95 -5.19
N TYR A 192 -10.15 -8.51 -3.94
CA TYR A 192 -9.59 -9.20 -2.77
C TYR A 192 -10.14 -10.61 -2.60
N LYS A 193 -11.43 -10.83 -2.86
CA LYS A 193 -12.03 -12.18 -2.84
C LYS A 193 -11.43 -13.08 -3.90
N LEU A 194 -11.22 -12.56 -5.11
CA LEU A 194 -10.54 -13.28 -6.18
C LEU A 194 -9.11 -13.67 -5.76
N ALA A 195 -8.35 -12.75 -5.18
CA ALA A 195 -7.01 -13.04 -4.67
C ALA A 195 -7.00 -14.12 -3.56
N LEU A 196 -7.98 -14.11 -2.64
CA LEU A 196 -8.15 -15.13 -1.59
C LEU A 196 -8.57 -16.50 -2.14
N GLY A 197 -9.05 -16.57 -3.39
CA GLY A 197 -9.33 -17.83 -4.07
C GLY A 197 -8.07 -18.62 -4.47
N VAL A 198 -6.88 -18.00 -4.34
CA VAL A 198 -5.58 -18.64 -4.59
C VAL A 198 -4.67 -18.48 -3.39
N ARG A 199 -4.60 -17.29 -2.80
CA ARG A 199 -3.84 -17.06 -1.57
C ARG A 199 -4.59 -17.74 -0.44
N THR A 200 -4.17 -18.93 -0.05
CA THR A 200 -4.68 -19.64 1.12
C THR A 200 -3.83 -19.33 2.34
N ARG A 201 -4.37 -19.57 3.55
CA ARG A 201 -3.62 -19.36 4.79
C ARG A 201 -2.44 -20.33 4.90
N GLU A 202 -2.59 -21.52 4.33
CA GLU A 202 -1.64 -22.63 4.39
C GLU A 202 -0.46 -22.41 3.45
N GLU A 203 -0.71 -21.96 2.21
CA GLU A 203 0.36 -21.77 1.21
C GLU A 203 0.97 -20.37 1.24
N PHE A 204 0.15 -19.34 1.52
CA PHE A 204 0.56 -17.93 1.47
C PHE A 204 0.10 -17.17 2.73
N PRO A 205 0.51 -17.58 3.93
CA PRO A 205 -0.03 -17.06 5.18
C PRO A 205 0.04 -15.53 5.28
N VAL A 206 1.18 -14.94 4.90
CA VAL A 206 1.42 -13.50 5.03
C VAL A 206 0.57 -12.71 4.05
N GLU A 207 0.55 -13.10 2.78
CA GLU A 207 -0.22 -12.46 1.71
C GLU A 207 -1.73 -12.63 1.94
N TRP A 208 -2.15 -13.80 2.40
CA TRP A 208 -3.53 -14.09 2.81
C TRP A 208 -3.94 -13.16 3.94
N ALA A 209 -3.16 -13.04 5.01
CA ALA A 209 -3.47 -12.17 6.13
C ALA A 209 -3.50 -10.68 5.75
N LYS A 210 -2.61 -10.26 4.84
CA LYS A 210 -2.62 -8.91 4.27
C LYS A 210 -3.88 -8.64 3.46
N THR A 211 -4.32 -9.62 2.68
CA THR A 211 -5.54 -9.53 1.86
C THR A 211 -6.78 -9.53 2.73
N GLN A 212 -6.85 -10.37 3.76
CA GLN A 212 -7.90 -10.37 4.78
C GLN A 212 -7.99 -9.02 5.50
N TYR A 213 -6.86 -8.45 5.93
CA TYR A 213 -6.85 -7.12 6.55
C TYR A 213 -7.46 -6.03 5.64
N ASN A 214 -7.09 -5.99 4.36
CA ASN A 214 -7.62 -5.00 3.42
C ASN A 214 -9.07 -5.25 3.03
N LEU A 215 -9.49 -6.52 2.95
CA LEU A 215 -10.88 -6.88 2.78
C LEU A 215 -11.73 -6.44 3.98
N GLY A 216 -11.22 -6.64 5.20
CA GLY A 216 -11.85 -6.16 6.43
C GLY A 216 -11.99 -4.64 6.49
N LEU A 217 -10.96 -3.91 6.04
CA LEU A 217 -11.02 -2.45 5.85
C LEU A 217 -12.10 -2.06 4.85
N ALA A 218 -12.16 -2.74 3.70
CA ALA A 218 -13.14 -2.44 2.67
C ALA A 218 -14.57 -2.66 3.19
N TYR A 219 -14.82 -3.77 3.89
CA TYR A 219 -16.11 -4.03 4.53
C TYR A 219 -16.49 -2.99 5.58
N SER A 220 -15.55 -2.54 6.41
CA SER A 220 -15.82 -1.50 7.41
C SER A 220 -16.27 -0.16 6.82
N GLN A 221 -15.87 0.12 5.57
CA GLN A 221 -16.19 1.35 4.84
C GLN A 221 -17.38 1.19 3.89
N ARG A 222 -17.87 -0.04 3.70
CA ARG A 222 -18.89 -0.39 2.71
C ARG A 222 -20.25 0.20 3.07
N ARG A 223 -20.79 1.02 2.17
CA ARG A 223 -22.12 1.64 2.31
C ARG A 223 -23.26 0.81 1.71
N LYS A 224 -22.97 -0.01 0.71
CA LYS A 224 -23.95 -0.93 0.11
C LYS A 224 -24.18 -2.13 1.04
N GLY A 225 -25.39 -2.71 0.97
CA GLY A 225 -25.80 -3.83 1.83
C GLY A 225 -26.14 -3.38 3.26
N GLN A 226 -26.38 -4.36 4.14
CA GLN A 226 -26.73 -4.06 5.53
C GLN A 226 -25.48 -3.71 6.34
N LYS A 227 -25.50 -2.57 7.03
CA LYS A 227 -24.39 -2.13 7.90
C LYS A 227 -23.98 -3.19 8.92
N ALA A 228 -24.96 -3.90 9.49
CA ALA A 228 -24.71 -4.95 10.46
C ALA A 228 -23.90 -6.11 9.87
N GLU A 229 -24.24 -6.55 8.65
CA GLU A 229 -23.53 -7.63 7.97
C GLU A 229 -22.12 -7.20 7.55
N ASN A 230 -21.97 -5.99 7.01
CA ASN A 230 -20.66 -5.44 6.66
C ASN A 230 -19.71 -5.39 7.88
N LEU A 231 -20.23 -5.09 9.07
CA LEU A 231 -19.44 -5.11 10.30
C LEU A 231 -19.04 -6.53 10.71
N GLU A 232 -19.92 -7.53 10.58
CA GLU A 232 -19.54 -8.93 10.86
C GLU A 232 -18.46 -9.43 9.90
N GLU A 233 -18.59 -9.14 8.59
CA GLU A 233 -17.58 -9.48 7.59
C GLU A 233 -16.23 -8.81 7.89
N SER A 234 -16.26 -7.54 8.29
CA SER A 234 -15.06 -6.80 8.71
C SER A 234 -14.38 -7.45 9.92
N ILE A 235 -15.15 -7.79 10.95
CA ILE A 235 -14.68 -8.48 12.16
C ILE A 235 -14.05 -9.82 11.79
N ALA A 236 -14.74 -10.64 11.01
CA ALA A 236 -14.25 -11.96 10.57
C ALA A 236 -12.92 -11.83 9.83
N CYS A 237 -12.82 -10.90 8.87
CA CYS A 237 -11.59 -10.65 8.12
C CYS A 237 -10.42 -10.24 9.03
N TYR A 238 -10.63 -9.33 9.99
CA TYR A 238 -9.57 -8.93 10.92
C TYR A 238 -9.16 -10.06 11.86
N GLN A 239 -10.11 -10.87 12.35
CA GLN A 239 -9.80 -12.04 13.17
C GLN A 239 -8.95 -13.05 12.38
N GLU A 240 -9.30 -13.33 11.13
CA GLU A 240 -8.51 -14.18 10.24
C GLU A 240 -7.09 -13.61 10.03
N ALA A 241 -6.95 -12.31 9.76
CA ALA A 241 -5.64 -11.67 9.63
C ALA A 241 -4.78 -11.82 10.90
N LEU A 242 -5.38 -11.71 12.10
CA LEU A 242 -4.70 -11.84 13.39
C LEU A 242 -4.24 -13.28 13.71
N ARG A 243 -4.79 -14.30 13.03
CA ARG A 243 -4.31 -15.70 13.20
C ARG A 243 -2.88 -15.89 12.68
N VAL A 244 -2.49 -15.12 11.67
CA VAL A 244 -1.13 -15.16 11.09
C VAL A 244 -0.26 -14.02 11.61
N LYS A 245 -0.79 -12.78 11.63
CA LYS A 245 -0.04 -11.60 12.04
C LYS A 245 0.13 -11.60 13.55
N LYS A 246 1.05 -12.40 14.08
CA LYS A 246 1.37 -12.40 15.52
C LYS A 246 2.23 -11.19 15.88
N ASN A 247 2.13 -10.74 17.13
CA ASN A 247 2.84 -9.55 17.63
C ASN A 247 4.36 -9.67 17.42
N GLU A 248 4.93 -10.85 17.62
CA GLU A 248 6.38 -11.10 17.58
C GLU A 248 6.96 -10.91 16.17
N ALA A 249 6.21 -11.28 15.13
CA ALA A 249 6.69 -11.23 13.75
C ALA A 249 6.30 -9.94 13.04
N PHE A 250 5.12 -9.38 13.36
CA PHE A 250 4.54 -8.23 12.66
C PHE A 250 3.90 -7.23 13.64
N PRO A 251 4.67 -6.65 14.58
CA PRO A 251 4.10 -5.91 15.72
C PRO A 251 3.20 -4.74 15.26
N ARG A 252 3.68 -3.92 14.32
CA ARG A 252 2.93 -2.76 13.81
C ARG A 252 1.63 -3.17 13.12
N ASP A 253 1.71 -4.19 12.26
CA ASP A 253 0.57 -4.70 11.49
C ASP A 253 -0.48 -5.38 12.37
N TRP A 254 -0.03 -6.13 13.37
CA TRP A 254 -0.90 -6.70 14.41
C TRP A 254 -1.63 -5.59 15.17
N ALA A 255 -0.91 -4.56 15.64
CA ALA A 255 -1.50 -3.45 16.39
C ALA A 255 -2.50 -2.64 15.55
N ASN A 256 -2.20 -2.41 14.27
CA ASN A 256 -3.13 -1.77 13.33
C ASN A 256 -4.41 -2.60 13.16
N THR A 257 -4.27 -3.92 13.04
CA THR A 257 -5.40 -4.84 12.90
C THR A 257 -6.24 -4.87 14.18
N GLN A 258 -5.60 -4.91 15.35
CA GLN A 258 -6.27 -4.83 16.66
C GLN A 258 -7.06 -3.52 16.81
N ASN A 259 -6.47 -2.37 16.48
CA ASN A 259 -7.19 -1.10 16.55
C ASN A 259 -8.43 -1.08 15.62
N ASN A 260 -8.31 -1.61 14.41
CA ASN A 260 -9.44 -1.65 13.48
C ASN A 260 -10.52 -2.65 13.89
N LEU A 261 -10.13 -3.80 14.45
CA LEU A 261 -11.04 -4.75 15.07
C LEU A 261 -11.78 -4.13 16.26
N GLY A 262 -11.08 -3.37 17.10
CA GLY A 262 -11.71 -2.63 18.22
C GLY A 262 -12.73 -1.60 17.75
N ASN A 263 -12.45 -0.89 16.65
CA ASN A 263 -13.40 0.01 16.02
C ASN A 263 -14.62 -0.75 15.45
N ALA A 264 -14.40 -1.91 14.82
CA ALA A 264 -15.49 -2.73 14.29
C ALA A 264 -16.40 -3.25 15.43
N TYR A 265 -15.82 -3.72 16.53
CA TYR A 265 -16.58 -4.11 17.73
C TYR A 265 -17.32 -2.93 18.37
N SER A 266 -16.70 -1.76 18.49
CA SER A 266 -17.35 -0.56 19.04
C SER A 266 -18.61 -0.16 18.27
N ASN A 267 -18.60 -0.40 16.96
CA ASN A 267 -19.71 -0.08 16.05
C ASN A 267 -20.65 -1.27 15.79
N ARG A 268 -20.34 -2.46 16.30
CA ARG A 268 -21.06 -3.71 16.01
C ARG A 268 -22.51 -3.63 16.49
N ILE A 269 -23.43 -3.92 15.57
CA ILE A 269 -24.88 -3.83 15.78
C ILE A 269 -25.44 -5.14 16.36
N LYS A 270 -24.92 -6.29 15.91
CA LYS A 270 -25.37 -7.61 16.39
C LYS A 270 -24.73 -7.96 17.73
N GLY A 271 -25.39 -8.84 18.48
CA GLY A 271 -24.94 -9.30 19.79
C GLY A 271 -25.20 -8.30 20.92
N GLU A 272 -24.71 -8.62 22.12
CA GLU A 272 -24.89 -7.76 23.28
C GLU A 272 -23.95 -6.55 23.24
N LYS A 273 -24.51 -5.34 23.29
CA LYS A 273 -23.74 -4.09 23.28
C LYS A 273 -22.66 -4.05 24.36
N ALA A 274 -22.96 -4.55 25.57
CA ALA A 274 -21.99 -4.58 26.66
C ALA A 274 -20.77 -5.45 26.31
N GLN A 275 -20.98 -6.64 25.71
CA GLN A 275 -19.90 -7.53 25.31
C GLN A 275 -19.08 -6.94 24.16
N ASN A 276 -19.75 -6.34 23.18
CA ASN A 276 -19.08 -5.68 22.04
C ASN A 276 -18.13 -4.56 22.51
N ILE A 277 -18.56 -3.74 23.48
CA ILE A 277 -17.69 -2.68 24.02
C ILE A 277 -16.51 -3.26 24.82
N GLU A 278 -16.68 -4.34 25.60
CA GLU A 278 -15.53 -4.98 26.27
C GLU A 278 -14.54 -5.57 25.26
N GLN A 279 -15.02 -6.19 24.17
CA GLN A 279 -14.16 -6.67 23.09
C GLN A 279 -13.39 -5.53 22.42
N ALA A 280 -14.06 -4.38 22.20
CA ALA A 280 -13.40 -3.20 21.66
C ALA A 280 -12.29 -2.68 22.57
N ILE A 281 -12.57 -2.52 23.87
CA ILE A 281 -11.60 -2.08 24.88
C ILE A 281 -10.39 -3.02 24.88
N ALA A 282 -10.62 -4.34 24.91
CA ALA A 282 -9.55 -5.33 24.88
C ALA A 282 -8.68 -5.18 23.63
N CYS A 283 -9.28 -5.00 22.45
CA CYS A 283 -8.53 -4.82 21.20
C CYS A 283 -7.69 -3.53 21.21
N PHE A 284 -8.25 -2.40 21.68
CA PHE A 284 -7.49 -1.15 21.78
C PHE A 284 -6.35 -1.25 22.78
N GLN A 285 -6.56 -1.89 23.93
CA GLN A 285 -5.50 -2.15 24.91
C GLN A 285 -4.39 -3.02 24.31
N GLN A 286 -4.73 -4.06 23.54
CA GLN A 286 -3.73 -4.86 22.83
C GLN A 286 -2.94 -4.01 21.82
N ALA A 287 -3.61 -3.17 21.03
CA ALA A 287 -2.94 -2.27 20.09
C ALA A 287 -1.96 -1.30 20.77
N LEU A 288 -2.31 -0.77 21.95
CA LEU A 288 -1.46 0.13 22.75
C LEU A 288 -0.22 -0.53 23.36
N ARG A 289 -0.12 -1.88 23.35
CA ARG A 289 1.12 -2.58 23.76
C ARG A 289 2.26 -2.39 22.76
N VAL A 290 1.93 -2.04 21.52
CA VAL A 290 2.90 -1.81 20.44
C VAL A 290 2.88 -0.36 19.98
N ARG A 291 1.70 0.22 19.80
CA ARG A 291 1.54 1.64 19.51
C ARG A 291 1.82 2.40 20.80
N THR A 292 3.07 2.73 21.08
CA THR A 292 3.46 3.57 22.22
C THR A 292 3.66 5.02 21.78
N PHE A 293 3.72 5.93 22.75
CA PHE A 293 4.00 7.35 22.50
C PHE A 293 5.35 7.53 21.78
N GLU A 294 6.36 6.75 22.15
CA GLU A 294 7.73 6.87 21.63
C GLU A 294 7.87 6.31 20.22
N ALA A 295 7.25 5.15 19.95
CA ALA A 295 7.44 4.45 18.68
C ALA A 295 6.46 4.91 17.60
N PHE A 296 5.20 5.18 17.99
CA PHE A 296 4.11 5.50 17.05
C PHE A 296 3.18 6.56 17.66
N PRO A 297 3.66 7.80 17.90
CA PRO A 297 2.92 8.81 18.65
C PRO A 297 1.53 9.10 18.06
N ILE A 298 1.44 9.19 16.73
CA ILE A 298 0.19 9.48 16.02
C ILE A 298 -0.78 8.32 16.17
N GLU A 299 -0.36 7.09 15.85
CA GLU A 299 -1.21 5.92 15.96
C GLU A 299 -1.61 5.61 17.42
N TRP A 300 -0.72 5.87 18.38
CA TRP A 300 -1.00 5.78 19.82
C TRP A 300 -2.10 6.76 20.22
N ALA A 301 -2.00 8.04 19.86
CA ALA A 301 -3.01 9.05 20.17
C ALA A 301 -4.37 8.72 19.55
N GLN A 302 -4.38 8.22 18.30
CA GLN A 302 -5.61 7.74 17.67
C GLN A 302 -6.25 6.58 18.43
N THR A 303 -5.45 5.60 18.86
CA THR A 303 -5.95 4.47 19.65
C THR A 303 -6.41 4.92 21.04
N GLN A 304 -5.73 5.88 21.68
CA GLN A 304 -6.18 6.46 22.95
C GLN A 304 -7.55 7.14 22.79
N ASN A 305 -7.75 7.97 21.77
CA ASN A 305 -9.06 8.56 21.52
C ASN A 305 -10.15 7.50 21.26
N ASN A 306 -9.84 6.41 20.56
CA ASN A 306 -10.81 5.32 20.34
C ASN A 306 -11.13 4.57 21.65
N LEU A 307 -10.12 4.30 22.48
CA LEU A 307 -10.28 3.69 23.78
C LEU A 307 -11.11 4.57 24.72
N GLY A 308 -10.89 5.88 24.71
CA GLY A 308 -11.70 6.85 25.45
C GLY A 308 -13.18 6.80 25.04
N ASN A 309 -13.45 6.73 23.73
CA ASN A 309 -14.81 6.57 23.21
C ASN A 309 -15.45 5.25 23.66
N ALA A 310 -14.67 4.16 23.70
CA ALA A 310 -15.16 2.89 24.20
C ALA A 310 -15.50 2.96 25.70
N TYR A 311 -14.67 3.61 26.52
CA TYR A 311 -14.96 3.82 27.94
C TYR A 311 -16.20 4.69 28.18
N ILE A 312 -16.41 5.76 27.41
CA ILE A 312 -17.65 6.57 27.48
C ILE A 312 -18.90 5.73 27.21
N ASN A 313 -18.81 4.75 26.33
CA ASN A 313 -19.92 3.88 25.94
C ASN A 313 -19.99 2.58 26.76
N ARG A 314 -19.06 2.37 27.70
CA ARG A 314 -18.97 1.15 28.49
C ARG A 314 -20.13 1.04 29.48
N ILE A 315 -20.83 -0.08 29.39
CA ILE A 315 -22.03 -0.39 30.20
C ILE A 315 -21.65 -1.06 31.52
N LYS A 316 -20.60 -1.89 31.51
CA LYS A 316 -20.13 -2.61 32.71
C LYS A 316 -19.28 -1.71 33.60
N GLY A 317 -19.26 -2.03 34.90
CA GLY A 317 -18.49 -1.30 35.91
C GLY A 317 -19.15 0.01 36.35
N GLU A 318 -18.44 0.77 37.18
CA GLU A 318 -18.93 2.05 37.68
C GLU A 318 -18.84 3.13 36.60
N LYS A 319 -19.97 3.78 36.31
CA LYS A 319 -20.05 4.85 35.30
C LYS A 319 -19.07 5.98 35.56
N ALA A 320 -18.86 6.36 36.83
CA ALA A 320 -17.91 7.41 37.18
C ALA A 320 -16.47 7.01 36.81
N GLN A 321 -16.04 5.79 37.14
CA GLN A 321 -14.71 5.29 36.79
C GLN A 321 -14.51 5.22 35.27
N ASN A 322 -15.51 4.75 34.53
CA ASN A 322 -15.47 4.69 33.06
C ASN A 322 -15.28 6.10 32.45
N ILE A 323 -15.93 7.12 33.02
CA ILE A 323 -15.76 8.52 32.56
C ILE A 323 -14.36 9.04 32.85
N GLU A 324 -13.80 8.78 34.03
CA GLU A 324 -12.42 9.18 34.36
C GLU A 324 -11.40 8.49 33.44
N GLN A 325 -11.60 7.19 33.15
CA GLN A 325 -10.76 6.47 32.19
C GLN A 325 -10.83 7.08 30.80
N ALA A 326 -12.02 7.49 30.35
CA ALA A 326 -12.17 8.18 29.07
C ALA A 326 -11.47 9.54 29.03
N ILE A 327 -11.64 10.36 30.07
CA ILE A 327 -10.97 11.67 30.22
C ILE A 327 -9.46 11.49 30.13
N ALA A 328 -8.89 10.53 30.87
CA ALA A 328 -7.47 10.22 30.83
C ALA A 328 -7.01 9.85 29.41
N CYS A 329 -7.75 9.00 28.71
CA CYS A 329 -7.42 8.62 27.33
C CYS A 329 -7.43 9.82 26.37
N TYR A 330 -8.43 10.70 26.45
CA TYR A 330 -8.48 11.90 25.59
C TYR A 330 -7.36 12.89 25.92
N GLN A 331 -7.02 13.07 27.19
CA GLN A 331 -5.89 13.89 27.60
C GLN A 331 -4.57 13.35 27.04
N GLN A 332 -4.36 12.03 27.10
CA GLN A 332 -3.20 11.38 26.48
C GLN A 332 -3.16 11.63 24.96
N ALA A 333 -4.29 11.46 24.26
CA ALA A 333 -4.36 11.71 22.82
C ALA A 333 -4.03 13.16 22.43
N LEU A 334 -4.40 14.14 23.27
CA LEU A 334 -4.14 15.57 23.04
C LEU A 334 -2.67 15.98 23.25
N ILE A 335 -1.83 15.13 23.85
CA ILE A 335 -0.38 15.39 23.94
C ILE A 335 0.24 15.41 22.54
N VAL A 336 -0.22 14.52 21.65
CA VAL A 336 0.27 14.42 20.26
C VAL A 336 -0.64 15.18 19.30
N THR A 337 -1.95 15.09 19.50
CA THR A 337 -2.94 15.66 18.59
C THR A 337 -3.13 17.13 18.92
N THR A 338 -2.23 18.01 18.46
CA THR A 338 -2.31 19.46 18.71
C THR A 338 -3.13 20.19 17.65
N PHE A 339 -3.56 21.41 17.94
CA PHE A 339 -4.29 22.24 16.97
C PHE A 339 -3.44 22.55 15.74
N GLU A 340 -2.14 22.81 15.93
CA GLU A 340 -1.21 23.21 14.88
C GLU A 340 -0.92 22.05 13.92
N ALA A 341 -0.73 20.83 14.45
CA ALA A 341 -0.38 19.67 13.64
C ALA A 341 -1.62 18.95 13.08
N PHE A 342 -2.70 18.87 13.86
CA PHE A 342 -3.87 18.04 13.55
C PHE A 342 -5.19 18.73 13.94
N PRO A 343 -5.55 19.88 13.35
CA PRO A 343 -6.66 20.72 13.82
C PRO A 343 -8.01 19.97 13.87
N ILE A 344 -8.28 19.09 12.90
CA ILE A 344 -9.52 18.31 12.84
C ILE A 344 -9.56 17.25 13.94
N ASP A 345 -8.47 16.50 14.11
CA ASP A 345 -8.42 15.43 15.12
C ASP A 345 -8.36 16.01 16.53
N TRP A 346 -7.68 17.16 16.72
CA TRP A 346 -7.67 17.92 17.96
C TRP A 346 -9.08 18.37 18.32
N ALA A 347 -9.80 19.02 17.40
CA ALA A 347 -11.16 19.50 17.65
C ALA A 347 -12.11 18.33 17.99
N ARG A 348 -11.99 17.20 17.30
CA ARG A 348 -12.77 15.99 17.62
C ARG A 348 -12.44 15.47 19.03
N THR A 349 -11.16 15.41 19.39
CA THR A 349 -10.71 14.89 20.70
C THR A 349 -11.12 15.84 21.82
N GLN A 350 -11.02 17.16 21.61
CA GLN A 350 -11.51 18.18 22.54
C GLN A 350 -13.02 18.09 22.75
N ASN A 351 -13.80 17.91 21.68
CA ASN A 351 -15.25 17.71 21.79
C ASN A 351 -15.59 16.44 22.59
N ASN A 352 -14.86 15.35 22.36
CA ASN A 352 -15.05 14.11 23.13
C ASN A 352 -14.70 14.32 24.61
N LEU A 353 -13.63 15.05 24.89
CA LEU A 353 -13.21 15.40 26.25
C LEU A 353 -14.23 16.31 26.95
N GLY A 354 -14.74 17.34 26.27
CA GLY A 354 -15.80 18.21 26.79
C GLY A 354 -17.09 17.44 27.09
N ALA A 355 -17.49 16.53 26.19
CA ALA A 355 -18.63 15.65 26.40
C ALA A 355 -18.42 14.68 27.59
N ALA A 356 -17.18 14.23 27.82
CA ALA A 356 -16.84 13.41 28.98
C ALA A 356 -16.96 14.22 30.29
N TYR A 357 -16.40 15.42 30.33
CA TYR A 357 -16.53 16.31 31.49
C TYR A 357 -17.98 16.68 31.79
N GLY A 358 -18.80 16.96 30.77
CA GLY A 358 -20.23 17.23 30.96
C GLY A 358 -21.02 16.05 31.53
N LYS A 359 -20.51 14.82 31.41
CA LYS A 359 -21.11 13.60 32.00
C LYS A 359 -20.53 13.25 33.37
N ARG A 360 -19.45 13.90 33.81
CA ARG A 360 -18.73 13.61 35.05
C ARG A 360 -19.65 13.85 36.24
N ILE A 361 -19.88 12.81 37.04
CA ILE A 361 -20.91 12.81 38.10
C ILE A 361 -20.41 13.49 39.40
N LYS A 362 -19.18 14.01 39.43
CA LYS A 362 -18.69 14.90 40.50
C LYS A 362 -17.87 16.04 39.88
N GLY A 363 -18.36 17.26 40.06
CA GLY A 363 -17.77 18.53 39.69
C GLY A 363 -18.54 19.62 40.39
#